data_AF-A0A2E1U8K4-F1
#
_entry.id   AF-A0A2E1U8K4-F1
#
_cell.length_a   1.000
_cell.length_b   1.000
_cell.length_c   1.000
_cell.angle_alpha   90.00
_cell.angle_beta   90.00
_cell.angle_gamma   90.00
#
_symmetry.space_group_name_H-M   'P 1'
#
loop_
_entity.id
_entity.type
_entity.pdbx_description
1 polymer ?
#
loop_
_entity_poly.entity_id
_entity_poly.type
_entity_poly.pdbx_seq_one_letter_code
_entity_poly.pdbx_strand_id
1 'polypeptide(L)'
;MSVYQVRISCGPTHTAAHDWVLPLASLMGDNNFLEEFEMNKSISLLAATAASSLAYGDVIEIDLAGVNSNDSLGAAINDVLSYDLGDIVLTGIGWDNVQADGFGSPSWGNEMNMDVNGAFNIGFFPSEGSGSAGGPWGPASSDGIISLADALGADVALNGDALRLEFFESYDDASGATDASYTSGTVTIEYSVVPAPGALALLGLAGMGRRRRS
;
A
#
# COMPACT_ATOMS: atom_id res chain seq x y z
N MET A 1 -0.02 -31.38 -4.63
CA MET A 1 0.46 -31.92 -3.34
C MET A 1 1.92 -31.56 -3.20
N SER A 2 2.23 -30.59 -2.34
CA SER A 2 3.58 -30.27 -1.89
C SER A 2 3.42 -29.59 -0.53
N VAL A 3 3.99 -30.22 0.49
CA VAL A 3 3.96 -29.76 1.88
C VAL A 3 5.26 -29.03 2.12
N TYR A 4 5.19 -27.71 2.37
CA TYR A 4 6.34 -26.95 2.82
C TYR A 4 6.53 -27.20 4.32
N GLN A 5 7.65 -27.83 4.68
CA GLN A 5 8.11 -27.89 6.07
C GLN A 5 8.93 -26.64 6.38
N VAL A 6 8.47 -25.86 7.36
CA VAL A 6 9.28 -24.81 7.99
C VAL A 6 10.12 -25.48 9.09
N ARG A 7 11.44 -25.46 8.95
CA ARG A 7 12.38 -25.75 10.05
C ARG A 7 12.88 -24.44 10.63
N ILE A 8 12.56 -24.18 11.88
CA ILE A 8 13.23 -23.14 12.68
C ILE A 8 14.40 -23.82 13.38
N SER A 9 15.62 -23.49 12.97
CA SER A 9 16.85 -23.87 13.67
C SER A 9 17.19 -22.76 14.66
N CYS A 10 17.02 -23.03 15.94
CA CYS A 10 17.62 -22.22 17.00
C CYS A 10 19.07 -22.69 17.21
N GLY A 11 20.01 -21.75 17.16
CA GLY A 11 21.44 -22.00 17.40
C GLY A 11 21.73 -22.41 18.85
N PRO A 12 22.89 -23.04 19.11
CA PRO A 12 23.17 -23.68 20.39
C PRO A 12 23.74 -22.67 21.37
N THR A 13 23.04 -22.45 22.48
CA THR A 13 23.60 -22.29 23.84
C THR A 13 22.50 -21.73 24.75
N HIS A 14 21.93 -22.57 25.61
CA HIS A 14 22.01 -22.40 27.07
C HIS A 14 21.11 -23.45 27.76
N THR A 15 21.79 -24.27 28.54
CA THR A 15 21.31 -25.19 29.57
C THR A 15 20.31 -24.51 30.52
N ALA A 16 19.11 -25.09 30.68
CA ALA A 16 18.49 -25.38 31.99
C ALA A 16 17.09 -25.98 31.79
N ALA A 17 16.91 -27.16 32.38
CA ALA A 17 15.65 -27.88 32.50
C ALA A 17 14.70 -27.16 33.48
N HIS A 18 13.39 -27.14 33.20
CA HIS A 18 12.37 -27.15 34.23
C HIS A 18 11.12 -27.89 33.74
N ASP A 19 11.03 -29.11 34.22
CA ASP A 19 9.92 -30.06 34.13
C ASP A 19 8.77 -29.55 35.02
N TRP A 20 7.62 -29.19 34.44
CA TRP A 20 6.43 -28.79 35.18
C TRP A 20 5.37 -29.88 35.07
N VAL A 21 5.46 -30.85 35.98
CA VAL A 21 4.37 -31.77 36.30
C VAL A 21 3.36 -31.00 37.17
N LEU A 22 2.15 -30.76 36.65
CA LEU A 22 1.04 -30.26 37.47
C LEU A 22 0.39 -31.44 38.21
N PRO A 23 0.32 -31.44 39.55
CA PRO A 23 -0.45 -32.43 40.28
C PRO A 23 -1.94 -32.12 40.16
N LEU A 24 -2.69 -33.12 39.71
CA LEU A 24 -4.15 -33.18 39.74
C LEU A 24 -4.61 -33.27 41.21
N ALA A 25 -4.86 -32.13 41.83
CA ALA A 25 -5.42 -32.06 43.18
C ALA A 25 -6.94 -32.23 43.15
N SER A 26 -7.36 -33.43 43.53
CA SER A 26 -8.46 -33.75 44.44
C SER A 26 -9.66 -32.78 44.48
N LEU A 27 -10.72 -33.20 43.80
CA LEU A 27 -12.07 -32.68 43.89
C LEU A 27 -12.84 -33.41 45.00
N MET A 28 -12.85 -32.91 46.24
CA MET A 28 -13.89 -33.24 47.25
C MET A 28 -13.98 -32.19 48.36
N GLY A 29 -15.20 -31.70 48.62
CA GLY A 29 -15.65 -31.18 49.91
C GLY A 29 -15.45 -29.68 50.14
N ASP A 30 -16.51 -28.89 49.98
CA ASP A 30 -17.30 -28.50 51.17
C ASP A 30 -18.54 -27.70 50.77
N ASN A 31 -19.66 -28.12 51.37
CA ASN A 31 -20.97 -27.49 51.27
C ASN A 31 -21.08 -26.39 52.33
N ASN A 32 -21.84 -25.34 51.96
CA ASN A 32 -22.49 -24.37 52.83
C ASN A 32 -21.62 -23.24 53.40
N PHE A 33 -21.56 -22.13 52.64
CA PHE A 33 -21.78 -20.82 53.23
C PHE A 33 -22.91 -20.13 52.46
N LEU A 34 -24.10 -20.16 53.07
CA LEU A 34 -25.16 -19.21 52.78
C LEU A 34 -24.69 -17.85 53.31
N GLU A 35 -24.74 -16.81 52.48
CA GLU A 35 -25.15 -15.46 52.88
C GLU A 35 -25.22 -14.55 51.64
N GLU A 36 -26.45 -14.38 51.16
CA GLU A 36 -27.05 -13.08 50.84
C GLU A 36 -26.10 -11.92 50.56
N PHE A 37 -25.77 -11.72 49.29
CA PHE A 37 -25.67 -10.37 48.75
C PHE A 37 -26.38 -10.37 47.38
N GLU A 38 -27.67 -10.02 47.42
CA GLU A 38 -28.41 -9.44 46.31
C GLU A 38 -27.64 -8.21 45.81
N MET A 39 -26.61 -8.43 44.98
CA MET A 39 -25.94 -7.37 44.28
C MET A 39 -26.70 -7.14 42.97
N ASN A 40 -27.82 -6.44 43.10
CA ASN A 40 -28.51 -5.67 42.05
C ASN A 40 -27.57 -4.59 41.47
N LYS A 41 -26.47 -5.02 40.89
CA LYS A 41 -25.64 -4.19 40.02
C LYS A 41 -25.62 -4.89 38.69
N SER A 42 -26.59 -4.54 37.87
CA SER A 42 -26.47 -4.62 36.42
C SER A 42 -25.19 -3.87 36.03
N ILE A 43 -24.06 -4.57 36.06
CA ILE A 43 -22.82 -4.14 35.42
C ILE A 43 -23.15 -4.21 33.93
N SER A 44 -23.71 -3.10 33.43
CA SER A 44 -23.84 -2.84 32.02
C SER A 44 -22.41 -2.66 31.51
N LEU A 45 -21.79 -3.77 31.13
CA LEU A 45 -20.54 -3.78 30.40
C LEU A 45 -20.86 -3.14 29.04
N LEU A 46 -20.64 -1.83 28.94
CA LEU A 46 -20.66 -1.13 27.67
C LEU A 46 -19.40 -1.60 26.93
N ALA A 47 -19.51 -2.73 26.24
CA ALA A 47 -18.52 -3.15 25.26
C ALA A 47 -18.55 -2.11 24.14
N ALA A 48 -17.68 -1.11 24.24
CA ALA A 48 -17.30 -0.32 23.08
C ALA A 48 -16.51 -1.26 22.17
N THR A 49 -17.22 -1.99 21.31
CA THR A 49 -16.64 -2.55 20.09
C THR A 49 -16.16 -1.35 19.29
N ALA A 50 -14.91 -0.95 19.53
CA ALA A 50 -14.17 -0.17 18.56
C ALA A 50 -14.17 -1.03 17.31
N ALA A 51 -15.00 -0.67 16.34
CA ALA A 51 -14.84 -1.17 15.00
C ALA A 51 -13.47 -0.69 14.56
N SER A 52 -12.45 -1.52 14.74
CA SER A 52 -11.27 -1.49 13.91
C SER A 52 -11.77 -1.79 12.51
N SER A 53 -12.22 -0.75 11.81
CA SER A 53 -12.35 -0.80 10.36
C SER A 53 -10.99 -1.26 9.90
N LEU A 54 -10.93 -2.46 9.31
CA LEU A 54 -9.87 -2.76 8.36
C LEU A 54 -9.98 -1.63 7.34
N ALA A 55 -9.10 -0.64 7.45
CA ALA A 55 -9.01 0.41 6.47
C ALA A 55 -8.52 -0.30 5.22
N TYR A 56 -9.46 -0.70 4.36
CA TYR A 56 -9.12 -0.98 2.98
C TYR A 56 -8.56 0.35 2.46
N GLY A 57 -7.34 0.32 1.91
CA GLY A 57 -6.83 1.47 1.19
C GLY A 57 -7.84 1.86 0.11
N ASP A 58 -8.05 3.15 -0.05
CA ASP A 58 -8.71 3.67 -1.24
C ASP A 58 -7.80 3.40 -2.44
N VAL A 59 -8.41 3.28 -3.62
CA VAL A 59 -7.71 2.94 -4.86
C VAL A 59 -7.96 4.00 -5.91
N ILE A 60 -6.91 4.35 -6.65
CA ILE A 60 -7.03 5.08 -7.90
C ILE A 60 -6.50 4.23 -9.05
N GLU A 61 -7.27 4.17 -10.13
CA GLU A 61 -6.89 3.52 -11.38
C GLU A 61 -6.61 4.59 -12.43
N ILE A 62 -5.47 4.46 -13.10
CA ILE A 62 -4.95 5.41 -14.08
C ILE A 62 -4.80 4.66 -15.40
N ASP A 63 -5.56 5.08 -16.41
CA ASP A 63 -5.39 4.61 -17.79
C ASP A 63 -4.16 5.28 -18.40
N LEU A 64 -3.25 4.45 -18.93
CA LEU A 64 -2.02 4.92 -19.57
C LEU A 64 -2.16 5.17 -21.06
N ALA A 65 -3.29 4.83 -21.68
CA ALA A 65 -3.45 4.97 -23.13
C ALA A 65 -3.24 6.43 -23.60
N GLY A 66 -2.21 6.63 -24.43
CA GLY A 66 -1.86 7.92 -25.02
C GLY A 66 -0.94 8.80 -24.16
N VAL A 67 -0.51 8.31 -22.98
CA VAL A 67 0.51 9.00 -22.18
C VAL A 67 1.85 8.87 -22.89
N ASN A 68 2.58 9.98 -23.00
CA ASN A 68 3.88 10.03 -23.68
C ASN A 68 5.03 9.98 -22.67
N SER A 69 6.14 9.40 -23.13
CA SER A 69 7.43 9.37 -22.45
C SER A 69 8.42 10.02 -23.41
N ASN A 70 8.98 11.16 -22.99
CA ASN A 70 9.70 12.07 -23.89
C ASN A 70 11.15 12.27 -23.42
N ASP A 71 11.42 13.30 -22.62
CA ASP A 71 12.77 13.68 -22.22
C ASP A 71 13.05 13.22 -20.77
N SER A 72 14.24 13.54 -20.28
CA SER A 72 14.63 13.35 -18.89
C SER A 72 13.63 13.91 -17.87
N LEU A 73 13.60 13.32 -16.67
CA LEU A 73 12.77 13.77 -15.56
C LEU A 73 12.85 15.28 -15.31
N GLY A 74 11.69 15.93 -15.20
CA GLY A 74 11.51 17.36 -15.00
C GLY A 74 11.43 18.17 -16.30
N ALA A 75 11.57 17.54 -17.47
CA ALA A 75 11.43 18.24 -18.74
C ALA A 75 10.00 18.75 -18.95
N ALA A 76 9.87 19.98 -19.43
CA ALA A 76 8.56 20.64 -19.59
C ALA A 76 7.66 19.97 -20.65
N ILE A 77 8.23 19.09 -21.47
CA ILE A 77 7.50 18.34 -22.49
C ILE A 77 6.97 17.00 -21.98
N ASN A 78 7.36 16.56 -20.79
CA ASN A 78 6.91 15.29 -20.24
C ASN A 78 5.42 15.36 -19.88
N ASP A 79 4.72 14.25 -20.07
CA ASP A 79 3.36 14.15 -19.60
C ASP A 79 3.34 14.00 -18.08
N VAL A 80 2.52 14.84 -17.45
CA VAL A 80 2.35 14.88 -16.00
C VAL A 80 0.88 14.73 -15.67
N LEU A 81 0.55 13.64 -14.97
CA LEU A 81 -0.78 13.43 -14.42
C LEU A 81 -0.79 13.89 -12.96
N SER A 82 -1.84 14.59 -12.56
CA SER A 82 -1.96 15.14 -11.20
C SER A 82 -3.35 14.90 -10.63
N TYR A 83 -3.41 14.35 -9.42
CA TYR A 83 -4.65 14.04 -8.72
C TYR A 83 -4.63 14.69 -7.32
N ASP A 84 -5.60 15.55 -7.06
CA ASP A 84 -5.79 16.18 -5.74
C ASP A 84 -6.56 15.23 -4.82
N LEU A 85 -5.84 14.57 -3.93
CA LEU A 85 -6.35 13.57 -2.99
C LEU A 85 -6.27 14.04 -1.52
N GLY A 86 -5.76 15.25 -1.29
CA GLY A 86 -5.45 15.75 0.05
C GLY A 86 -4.26 15.03 0.72
N ASP A 87 -4.24 15.01 2.05
CA ASP A 87 -3.22 14.31 2.82
C ASP A 87 -3.43 12.79 2.70
N ILE A 88 -2.49 12.10 2.04
CA ILE A 88 -2.56 10.66 1.82
C ILE A 88 -1.25 9.95 2.16
N VAL A 89 -1.35 8.65 2.38
CA VAL A 89 -0.22 7.73 2.46
C VAL A 89 -0.39 6.67 1.39
N LEU A 90 0.50 6.64 0.40
CA LEU A 90 0.55 5.58 -0.61
C LEU A 90 1.07 4.30 0.04
N THR A 91 0.35 3.21 -0.13
CA THR A 91 0.65 1.92 0.51
C THR A 91 1.00 0.84 -0.50
N GLY A 92 0.52 0.97 -1.73
CA GLY A 92 0.75 -0.04 -2.76
C GLY A 92 0.64 0.50 -4.17
N ILE A 93 1.27 -0.21 -5.09
CA ILE A 93 1.19 0.08 -6.53
C ILE A 93 1.21 -1.22 -7.33
N GLY A 94 0.40 -1.28 -8.38
CA GLY A 94 0.43 -2.35 -9.35
C GLY A 94 0.11 -1.83 -10.74
N TRP A 95 0.37 -2.64 -11.75
CA TRP A 95 0.01 -2.33 -13.12
C TRP A 95 -0.40 -3.59 -13.87
N ASP A 96 -1.26 -3.42 -14.85
CA ASP A 96 -1.75 -4.51 -15.68
C ASP A 96 -1.81 -4.13 -17.16
N ASN A 97 -1.35 -5.06 -18.00
CA ASN A 97 -1.40 -4.99 -19.45
C ASN A 97 -0.82 -3.67 -20.02
N VAL A 98 0.27 -3.20 -19.43
CA VAL A 98 0.98 -2.00 -19.89
C VAL A 98 1.71 -2.33 -21.19
N GLN A 99 1.39 -1.58 -22.24
CA GLN A 99 2.00 -1.69 -23.56
C GLN A 99 2.46 -0.31 -24.01
N ALA A 100 3.52 -0.26 -24.80
CA ALA A 100 4.07 0.97 -25.34
C ALA A 100 4.63 0.76 -26.74
N ASP A 101 4.90 1.85 -27.45
CA ASP A 101 5.52 1.85 -28.77
C ASP A 101 6.42 3.08 -28.92
N GLY A 102 7.65 2.86 -29.39
CA GLY A 102 8.59 3.93 -29.73
C GLY A 102 8.40 4.50 -31.15
N PHE A 103 7.43 4.00 -31.93
CA PHE A 103 7.07 4.44 -33.29
C PHE A 103 8.25 4.52 -34.28
N GLY A 104 9.26 3.68 -34.10
CA GLY A 104 10.49 3.70 -34.90
C GLY A 104 11.50 4.81 -34.52
N SER A 105 11.26 5.56 -33.44
CA SER A 105 12.22 6.48 -32.79
C SER A 105 13.41 5.70 -32.22
N PRO A 106 14.62 6.30 -32.10
CA PRO A 106 15.72 5.71 -31.34
C PRO A 106 15.44 5.77 -29.83
N SER A 107 14.36 5.16 -29.35
CA SER A 107 13.99 5.12 -27.93
C SER A 107 13.84 3.66 -27.49
N TRP A 108 14.19 3.33 -26.25
CA TRP A 108 14.13 1.97 -25.74
C TRP A 108 13.11 1.82 -24.60
N GLY A 109 12.35 0.72 -24.59
CA GLY A 109 11.30 0.53 -23.58
C GLY A 109 11.82 0.46 -22.13
N ASN A 110 13.10 0.15 -21.92
CA ASN A 110 13.71 0.12 -20.59
C ASN A 110 14.12 1.51 -20.10
N GLU A 111 13.98 2.52 -20.94
CA GLU A 111 14.21 3.93 -20.64
C GLU A 111 12.90 4.63 -20.26
N MET A 112 11.74 4.08 -20.65
CA MET A 112 10.41 4.53 -20.24
C MET A 112 10.20 4.34 -18.74
N ASN A 113 10.04 5.44 -18.01
CA ASN A 113 9.82 5.44 -16.58
C ASN A 113 8.63 6.32 -16.17
N MET A 114 8.00 5.95 -15.06
CA MET A 114 7.02 6.77 -14.35
C MET A 114 7.60 7.14 -12.98
N ASP A 115 7.82 8.43 -12.75
CA ASP A 115 8.15 8.99 -11.44
C ASP A 115 6.87 9.24 -10.63
N VAL A 116 6.92 8.89 -9.34
CA VAL A 116 5.84 9.09 -8.39
C VAL A 116 6.28 10.12 -7.35
N ASN A 117 5.85 11.37 -7.53
CA ASN A 117 6.14 12.51 -6.64
C ASN A 117 7.64 12.71 -6.30
N GLY A 118 8.57 12.26 -7.15
CA GLY A 118 10.01 12.26 -6.85
C GLY A 118 10.42 11.29 -5.73
N ALA A 119 9.52 10.42 -5.27
CA ALA A 119 9.77 9.49 -4.17
C ALA A 119 10.37 8.17 -4.68
N PHE A 120 9.85 7.66 -5.79
CA PHE A 120 10.34 6.44 -6.46
C PHE A 120 9.91 6.45 -7.93
N ASN A 121 10.54 5.58 -8.73
CA ASN A 121 10.24 5.40 -10.14
C ASN A 121 9.87 3.96 -10.47
N ILE A 122 9.09 3.78 -11.54
CA ILE A 122 8.73 2.48 -12.10
C ILE A 122 9.16 2.44 -13.57
N GLY A 123 10.00 1.46 -13.91
CA GLY A 123 10.25 1.06 -15.28
C GLY A 123 9.43 -0.18 -15.62
N PHE A 124 8.56 -0.09 -16.62
CA PHE A 124 7.63 -1.19 -16.96
C PHE A 124 8.26 -2.27 -17.83
N PHE A 125 9.30 -1.94 -18.61
CA PHE A 125 9.91 -2.86 -19.60
C PHE A 125 11.42 -3.08 -19.42
N PRO A 126 11.92 -3.39 -18.21
CA PRO A 126 13.36 -3.45 -17.95
C PRO A 126 14.10 -4.51 -18.78
N SER A 127 13.46 -5.64 -19.11
CA SER A 127 14.05 -6.71 -19.91
C SER A 127 13.73 -6.59 -21.41
N GLU A 128 12.47 -6.28 -21.75
CA GLU A 128 11.98 -6.27 -23.13
C GLU A 128 12.40 -5.04 -23.92
N GLY A 129 12.58 -3.90 -23.23
CA GLY A 129 12.92 -2.64 -23.88
C GLY A 129 14.36 -2.54 -24.38
N SER A 130 15.28 -3.36 -23.85
CA SER A 130 16.73 -3.24 -24.09
C SER A 130 17.23 -3.84 -25.41
N GLY A 131 16.41 -4.65 -26.10
CA GLY A 131 16.84 -5.46 -27.24
C GLY A 131 16.81 -4.75 -28.59
N SER A 132 15.93 -3.76 -28.76
CA SER A 132 15.78 -2.99 -30.00
C SER A 132 15.01 -1.69 -29.77
N ALA A 133 15.52 -0.59 -30.34
CA ALA A 133 14.87 0.72 -30.32
C ALA A 133 13.60 0.77 -31.19
N GLY A 134 12.68 1.67 -30.82
CA GLY A 134 11.53 2.06 -31.64
C GLY A 134 10.47 0.99 -31.84
N GLY A 135 10.49 -0.05 -31.00
CA GLY A 135 9.60 -1.20 -31.11
C GLY A 135 8.36 -1.09 -30.22
N PRO A 136 7.36 -1.96 -30.46
CA PRO A 136 6.33 -2.23 -29.47
C PRO A 136 6.93 -2.99 -28.28
N TRP A 137 6.53 -2.61 -27.07
CA TRP A 137 6.94 -3.24 -25.81
C TRP A 137 5.73 -3.68 -24.98
N GLY A 138 5.91 -4.73 -24.19
CA GLY A 138 4.86 -5.34 -23.39
C GLY A 138 4.11 -6.48 -24.08
N PRO A 139 3.03 -6.98 -23.46
CA PRO A 139 2.41 -6.44 -22.25
C PRO A 139 3.23 -6.72 -20.97
N ALA A 140 3.25 -5.74 -20.05
CA ALA A 140 3.83 -5.87 -18.72
C ALA A 140 2.75 -5.76 -17.64
N SER A 141 2.86 -6.62 -16.61
CA SER A 141 2.00 -6.62 -15.41
C SER A 141 2.84 -6.87 -14.16
N SER A 142 2.40 -6.36 -13.01
CA SER A 142 3.08 -6.55 -11.71
C SER A 142 2.66 -7.82 -10.96
N ASP A 143 1.75 -8.62 -11.53
CA ASP A 143 1.12 -9.79 -10.89
C ASP A 143 0.38 -9.48 -9.58
N GLY A 144 -0.14 -8.25 -9.46
CA GLY A 144 -0.91 -7.77 -8.30
C GLY A 144 -0.37 -6.45 -7.74
N ILE A 145 -0.90 -6.03 -6.58
CA ILE A 145 -0.41 -4.84 -5.89
C ILE A 145 0.87 -5.17 -5.12
N ILE A 146 1.91 -4.38 -5.37
CA ILE A 146 3.18 -4.41 -4.65
C ILE A 146 3.06 -3.47 -3.46
N SER A 147 3.30 -4.00 -2.26
CA SER A 147 3.40 -3.24 -1.00
C SER A 147 4.63 -2.33 -1.02
N LEU A 148 4.44 -1.02 -0.82
CA LEU A 148 5.55 -0.06 -0.80
C LEU A 148 6.41 -0.22 0.46
N ALA A 149 5.79 -0.53 1.60
CA ALA A 149 6.52 -0.89 2.81
C ALA A 149 7.47 -2.07 2.59
N ASP A 150 7.04 -3.09 1.83
CA ASP A 150 7.88 -4.26 1.56
C ASP A 150 8.95 -3.99 0.49
N ALA A 151 8.61 -3.22 -0.55
CA ALA A 151 9.50 -2.95 -1.68
C ALA A 151 10.54 -1.84 -1.39
N LEU A 152 10.14 -0.79 -0.66
CA LEU A 152 10.93 0.41 -0.39
C LEU A 152 11.35 0.54 1.09
N GLY A 153 10.78 -0.29 1.98
CA GLY A 153 11.02 -0.24 3.42
C GLY A 153 10.12 0.73 4.19
N ALA A 154 9.28 1.51 3.50
CA ALA A 154 8.28 2.40 4.08
C ALA A 154 7.19 2.77 3.06
N ASP A 155 6.02 3.13 3.57
CA ASP A 155 4.96 3.79 2.79
C ASP A 155 5.32 5.25 2.48
N VAL A 156 4.70 5.83 1.45
CA VAL A 156 5.01 7.20 0.98
C VAL A 156 3.91 8.17 1.40
N ALA A 157 4.21 9.08 2.31
CA ALA A 157 3.28 10.12 2.75
C ALA A 157 3.35 11.36 1.84
N LEU A 158 2.19 11.80 1.35
CA LEU A 158 2.01 13.06 0.62
C LEU A 158 1.19 14.00 1.51
N ASN A 159 1.83 15.05 2.02
CA ASN A 159 1.23 15.96 3.02
C ASN A 159 0.81 17.28 2.33
N GLY A 160 -0.43 17.34 1.87
CA GLY A 160 -1.01 18.50 1.20
C GLY A 160 -0.57 18.65 -0.26
N ASP A 161 0.17 17.68 -0.78
CA ASP A 161 0.62 17.61 -2.16
C ASP A 161 -0.31 16.71 -2.98
N ALA A 162 -0.55 17.10 -4.23
CA ALA A 162 -1.24 16.23 -5.18
C ALA A 162 -0.37 14.99 -5.49
N LEU A 163 -1.02 13.85 -5.74
CA LEU A 163 -0.35 12.71 -6.37
C LEU A 163 0.03 13.13 -7.78
N ARG A 164 1.34 13.26 -8.03
CA ARG A 164 1.93 13.69 -9.30
C ARG A 164 2.71 12.53 -9.90
N LEU A 165 2.31 12.14 -11.10
CA LEU A 165 2.97 11.11 -11.89
C LEU A 165 3.59 11.78 -13.10
N GLU A 166 4.90 11.61 -13.28
CA GLU A 166 5.60 12.14 -14.43
C GLU A 166 6.18 10.99 -15.26
N PHE A 167 5.90 11.00 -16.56
CA PHE A 167 6.34 9.98 -17.50
C PHE A 167 7.50 10.53 -18.33
N PHE A 168 8.63 9.82 -18.30
CA PHE A 168 9.90 10.34 -18.78
C PHE A 168 10.82 9.23 -19.29
N GLU A 169 11.74 9.60 -20.18
CA GLU A 169 12.82 8.71 -20.62
C GLU A 169 14.08 8.91 -19.77
N SER A 170 14.75 7.82 -19.40
CA SER A 170 16.04 7.92 -18.68
C SER A 170 17.19 8.47 -19.54
N TYR A 171 17.04 8.47 -20.86
CA TYR A 171 18.00 8.99 -21.82
C TYR A 171 17.28 9.82 -22.89
N ASP A 172 17.84 10.97 -23.26
CA ASP A 172 17.33 11.84 -24.32
C ASP A 172 18.08 11.51 -25.61
N ASP A 173 17.43 10.72 -26.47
CA ASP A 173 17.94 10.38 -27.80
C ASP A 173 17.50 11.38 -28.88
N ALA A 174 16.38 12.09 -28.66
CA ALA A 174 15.80 13.02 -29.63
C ALA A 174 15.11 14.24 -28.97
N SER A 175 15.93 15.13 -28.41
CA SER A 175 15.51 16.35 -27.73
C SER A 175 14.33 17.09 -28.37
N GLY A 176 13.25 17.24 -27.60
CA GLY A 176 12.08 18.02 -27.98
C GLY A 176 11.06 17.29 -28.86
N ALA A 177 11.19 15.97 -29.04
CA ALA A 177 10.21 15.14 -29.73
C ALA A 177 9.50 14.17 -28.77
N THR A 178 8.42 13.54 -29.25
CA THR A 178 7.85 12.37 -28.57
C THR A 178 8.65 11.15 -28.95
N ASP A 179 9.23 10.52 -27.94
CA ASP A 179 10.13 9.37 -28.10
C ASP A 179 9.35 8.06 -28.05
N ALA A 180 8.48 7.92 -27.05
CA ALA A 180 7.60 6.77 -26.91
C ALA A 180 6.23 7.14 -26.35
N SER A 181 5.25 6.27 -26.55
CA SER A 181 3.92 6.42 -25.95
C SER A 181 3.41 5.09 -25.42
N TYR A 182 2.74 5.15 -24.27
CA TYR A 182 1.96 4.03 -23.75
C TYR A 182 0.71 3.85 -24.60
N THR A 183 0.56 2.67 -25.20
CA THR A 183 -0.56 2.35 -26.09
C THR A 183 -1.74 1.74 -25.35
N SER A 184 -1.49 1.13 -24.19
CA SER A 184 -2.52 0.65 -23.27
C SER A 184 -1.97 0.39 -21.86
N GLY A 185 -2.89 0.13 -20.92
CA GLY A 185 -2.59 -0.43 -19.61
C GLY A 185 -3.16 0.41 -18.49
N THR A 186 -3.22 -0.18 -17.30
CA THR A 186 -3.73 0.50 -16.12
C THR A 186 -2.68 0.45 -15.02
N VAL A 187 -2.45 1.57 -14.36
CA VAL A 187 -1.74 1.64 -13.07
C VAL A 187 -2.77 1.76 -11.96
N THR A 188 -2.64 0.92 -10.94
CA THR A 188 -3.47 0.92 -9.74
C THR A 188 -2.63 1.34 -8.55
N ILE A 189 -3.03 2.40 -7.86
CA ILE A 189 -2.35 2.91 -6.66
C ILE A 189 -3.29 2.76 -5.47
N GLU A 190 -2.81 2.06 -4.44
CA GLU A 190 -3.46 1.98 -3.14
C GLU A 190 -2.94 3.09 -2.23
N TYR A 191 -3.87 3.78 -1.55
CA TYR A 191 -3.54 4.82 -0.60
C TYR A 191 -4.52 4.84 0.57
N SER A 192 -4.14 5.50 1.66
CA SER A 192 -5.04 5.81 2.77
C SER A 192 -5.10 7.31 2.99
N VAL A 193 -6.29 7.83 3.23
CA VAL A 193 -6.48 9.25 3.58
C VAL A 193 -6.10 9.46 5.04
N VAL A 194 -5.28 10.47 5.32
CA VAL A 194 -4.94 10.88 6.68
C VAL A 194 -6.05 11.82 7.19
N PRO A 195 -6.85 11.43 8.21
CA PRO A 195 -7.90 12.32 8.70
C PRO A 195 -7.29 13.59 9.30
N ALA A 196 -7.86 14.74 8.94
CA ALA A 196 -7.46 16.01 9.55
C ALA A 196 -7.52 15.90 11.08
N PRO A 197 -6.52 16.41 11.83
CA PRO A 197 -6.43 16.25 13.30
C PRO A 197 -7.70 16.68 14.07
N GLY A 198 -8.52 17.55 13.50
CA GLY A 198 -9.80 18.00 14.08
C GLY A 198 -11.01 17.08 13.86
N ALA A 199 -10.98 16.20 12.85
CA ALA A 199 -12.13 15.34 12.52
C ALA A 199 -12.44 14.35 13.66
N LEU A 200 -11.39 13.75 14.24
CA LEU A 200 -11.50 12.85 15.39
C LEU A 200 -11.93 13.60 16.66
N ALA A 201 -11.43 14.83 16.86
CA ALA A 201 -11.81 15.67 17.99
C ALA A 201 -13.31 16.07 17.93
N LEU A 202 -13.84 16.37 16.74
CA LEU A 202 -15.25 16.69 16.54
C LEU A 202 -16.16 15.47 16.78
N LEU A 203 -15.76 14.28 16.31
CA LEU A 203 -16.47 13.03 16.63
C LEU A 203 -16.49 12.77 18.14
N GLY A 204 -15.36 13.01 18.83
CA GLY A 204 -15.26 12.91 20.28
C GLY A 204 -16.21 13.85 21.01
N LEU A 205 -16.34 15.11 20.56
CA LEU A 205 -17.29 16.07 21.13
C LEU A 205 -18.75 15.74 20.81
N ALA A 206 -19.06 15.29 19.60
CA ALA A 206 -20.42 14.89 19.21
C ALA A 206 -20.93 13.71 20.05
N GLY A 207 -20.04 12.76 20.38
CA GLY A 207 -20.34 11.66 21.30
C GLY A 207 -20.61 12.13 22.73
N MET A 208 -19.90 13.16 23.21
CA MET A 208 -20.09 13.73 24.55
C MET A 208 -21.34 14.61 24.67
N GLY A 209 -21.79 15.26 23.59
CA GLY A 209 -22.97 16.14 23.61
C GLY A 209 -24.31 15.42 23.84
N ARG A 210 -24.38 14.11 23.57
CA ARG A 210 -25.65 13.34 23.66
C ARG A 210 -25.99 12.86 25.09
N ARG A 211 -25.13 13.08 26.07
CA ARG A 211 -25.30 12.60 27.47
C ARG A 211 -26.06 13.53 28.41
N ARG A 212 -26.74 14.57 27.92
CA ARG A 212 -27.56 15.46 28.77
C ARG A 212 -28.98 15.62 28.24
N ARG A 213 -29.79 14.57 28.42
CA ARG A 213 -31.24 14.69 28.63
C ARG A 213 -31.66 13.61 29.63
N SER A 214 -31.68 14.03 30.89
CA SER A 214 -32.47 13.45 31.98
C SER A 214 -33.76 14.25 32.10
#